data_AF-A0A662L299-F1
#
_entry.id   AF-A0A662L299-F1
#
_cell.length_a   1.000
_cell.length_b   1.000
_cell.length_c   1.000
_cell.angle_alpha   90.00
_cell.angle_beta   90.00
_cell.angle_gamma   90.00
#
_symmetry.space_group_name_H-M   'P 1'
#
loop_
_entity.id
_entity.type
_entity.pdbx_description
1 polymer ?
#
loop_
_entity_poly.entity_id
_entity_poly.type
_entity_poly.pdbx_seq_one_letter_code
_entity_poly.pdbx_strand_id
1 'polypeptide(L)' 'MSDIEVRIVECLRPLLGDMAPVAVDMQKKKLGIGTLATAEDYKKLAIELKNMCEEMAGEVIANKIYKMISEVIEEYS' A
#
# COMPACT_ATOMS: atom_id res chain seq x y z
N MET A 1 7.03 12.55 -0.91
CA MET A 1 6.67 11.13 -0.99
C MET A 1 7.91 10.36 -0.63
N SER A 2 7.85 9.45 0.35
CA SER A 2 9.01 8.65 0.75
C SER A 2 9.33 7.59 -0.31
N ASP A 3 10.56 7.04 -0.31
CA ASP A 3 10.93 5.93 -1.21
C ASP A 3 9.98 4.73 -1.04
N ILE A 4 9.59 4.42 0.19
CA ILE A 4 8.60 3.38 0.53
C ILE A 4 7.27 3.64 -0.19
N GLU A 5 6.75 4.88 -0.14
CA GLU A 5 5.47 5.21 -0.78
C GLU A 5 5.51 5.05 -2.30
N VAL A 6 6.62 5.47 -2.93
CA VAL A 6 6.79 5.31 -4.37
C VAL A 6 6.74 3.83 -4.75
N ARG A 7 7.42 2.98 -3.99
CA ARG A 7 7.43 1.53 -4.20
C ARG A 7 6.06 0.89 -3.95
N ILE A 8 5.35 1.29 -2.89
CA ILE A 8 3.98 0.82 -2.63
C ILE A 8 3.06 1.16 -3.81
N VAL A 9 3.18 2.37 -4.36
CA VAL A 9 2.42 2.77 -5.55
C VAL A 9 2.77 1.88 -6.75
N GLU A 10 4.06 1.59 -6.98
CA GLU A 10 4.49 0.69 -8.05
C GLU A 10 3.90 -0.72 -7.92
N CYS A 11 3.80 -1.26 -6.70
CA CYS A 11 3.15 -2.56 -6.44
C CYS A 11 1.67 -2.57 -6.81
N LEU A 12 1.00 -1.43 -6.72
CA LEU A 12 -0.44 -1.28 -6.98
C LEU A 12 -0.77 -0.91 -8.42
N ARG A 13 0.18 -0.34 -9.18
CA ARG A 13 -0.02 0.06 -10.59
C ARG A 13 -0.56 -1.07 -11.49
N PRO A 14 -0.15 -2.34 -11.36
CA PRO A 14 -0.71 -3.42 -12.18
C PRO A 14 -2.22 -3.62 -12.01
N LEU A 15 -2.77 -3.24 -10.85
CA LEU A 15 -4.19 -3.38 -10.55
C LEU A 15 -4.97 -2.07 -10.75
N LEU A 16 -4.38 -0.95 -10.34
CA LEU A 16 -5.08 0.34 -10.25
C LEU A 16 -4.64 1.35 -11.31
N GLY A 17 -3.61 1.04 -12.10
CA GLY A 17 -3.03 1.96 -13.09
C GLY A 17 -2.66 3.31 -12.46
N ASP A 18 -3.12 4.38 -13.10
CA ASP A 18 -2.88 5.76 -12.65
C ASP A 18 -3.62 6.13 -11.35
N MET A 19 -4.56 5.29 -10.88
CA MET A 19 -5.24 5.49 -9.59
C MET A 19 -4.44 4.98 -8.39
N ALA A 20 -3.33 4.26 -8.61
CA ALA A 20 -2.51 3.72 -7.53
C ALA A 20 -2.04 4.80 -6.50
N PRO A 21 -1.51 5.98 -6.91
CA PRO A 21 -1.15 7.03 -5.96
C PRO A 21 -2.34 7.56 -5.15
N VAL A 22 -3.51 7.68 -5.79
CA VAL A 22 -4.74 8.18 -5.16
C VAL A 22 -5.24 7.18 -4.13
N ALA A 23 -5.21 5.89 -4.43
CA ALA A 23 -5.62 4.85 -3.51
C ALA A 23 -4.72 4.83 -2.25
N VAL A 24 -3.40 4.95 -2.42
CA VAL A 24 -2.46 5.08 -1.30
C VAL A 24 -2.77 6.31 -0.45
N ASP A 25 -2.93 7.47 -1.07
CA ASP A 25 -3.27 8.72 -0.36
C ASP A 25 -4.61 8.63 0.39
N MET A 26 -5.62 8.00 -0.21
CA MET A 26 -6.93 7.79 0.41
C MET A 26 -6.82 6.91 1.66
N GLN A 27 -6.11 5.79 1.58
CA GLN A 27 -5.93 4.90 2.74
C GLN A 27 -5.07 5.55 3.82
N LYS A 28 -4.05 6.32 3.45
CA LYS A 28 -3.27 7.12 4.41
C LYS A 28 -4.15 8.11 5.16
N LYS A 29 -4.99 8.86 4.46
CA LYS A 29 -5.96 9.80 5.07
C LYS A 29 -6.93 9.09 6.00
N LYS A 30 -7.46 7.93 5.59
CA LYS A 30 -8.34 7.10 6.42
C LYS A 30 -7.66 6.66 7.72
N LEU A 31 -6.38 6.30 7.67
CA LEU A 31 -5.59 5.85 8.82
C LEU A 31 -4.98 6.99 9.64
N GLY A 32 -5.06 8.24 9.19
CA GLY A 32 -4.40 9.38 9.84
C GLY A 32 -2.88 9.39 9.69
N ILE A 33 -2.33 8.71 8.68
CA ILE A 33 -0.88 8.62 8.43
C ILE A 33 -0.41 9.92 7.78
N GLY A 34 0.32 10.73 8.56
CA GLY A 34 0.86 12.02 8.14
C GLY A 34 2.13 11.93 7.26
N THR A 35 2.93 13.00 7.31
CA THR A 35 4.17 13.15 6.54
C THR A 35 5.37 12.41 7.14
N LEU A 36 5.31 12.03 8.42
CA LEU A 36 6.35 11.26 9.13
C LEU A 36 5.82 9.86 9.47
N ALA A 37 5.49 9.08 8.45
CA ALA A 37 4.99 7.72 8.63
C ALA A 37 6.10 6.78 9.11
N THR A 38 5.82 6.02 10.16
CA THR A 38 6.70 4.99 10.70
C THR A 38 6.55 3.67 9.94
N ALA A 39 7.47 2.72 10.14
CA ALA A 39 7.33 1.36 9.61
C ALA A 39 6.02 0.69 10.06
N GLU A 40 5.56 0.95 11.28
CA GLU A 40 4.26 0.44 11.77
C GLU A 40 3.07 1.07 11.03
N ASP A 41 3.15 2.35 10.68
CA ASP A 41 2.12 3.01 9.87
C ASP A 41 2.04 2.40 8.47
N TYR A 42 3.19 2.11 7.85
CA TYR A 42 3.20 1.42 6.55
C TYR A 42 2.65 -0.01 6.63
N LYS A 43 2.89 -0.73 7.73
CA LYS A 43 2.28 -2.05 7.96
C LYS A 43 0.76 -1.97 8.04
N LYS A 44 0.21 -0.97 8.73
CA LYS A 44 -1.24 -0.72 8.76
C LYS A 44 -1.78 -0.37 7.37
N LEU A 45 -1.06 0.49 6.64
CA LEU A 45 -1.39 0.87 5.27
C LEU A 45 -1.41 -0.35 4.34
N ALA A 46 -0.45 -1.25 4.47
CA ALA A 46 -0.39 -2.49 3.69
C ALA A 46 -1.63 -3.36 3.89
N ILE A 47 -2.13 -3.45 5.13
CA ILE A 47 -3.35 -4.21 5.46
C ILE A 47 -4.58 -3.55 4.82
N GLU A 48 -4.74 -2.24 4.92
CA GLU A 48 -5.87 -1.55 4.27
C GLU A 48 -5.84 -1.66 2.75
N LEU A 49 -4.66 -1.56 2.15
CA LEU A 49 -4.47 -1.77 0.71
C LEU A 49 -4.78 -3.21 0.31
N LYS A 50 -4.41 -4.21 1.12
CA LYS A 50 -4.81 -5.60 0.91
C LYS A 50 -6.33 -5.72 0.90
N ASN A 51 -7.01 -5.23 1.94
CA ASN A 51 -8.47 -5.34 2.08
C ASN A 51 -9.18 -4.70 0.88
N MET A 52 -8.72 -3.52 0.44
CA MET A 52 -9.23 -2.86 -0.76
C MET A 52 -8.99 -3.69 -2.02
N CYS A 53 -7.80 -4.27 -2.19
CA CYS A 53 -7.50 -5.13 -3.35
C CYS A 53 -8.31 -6.44 -3.32
N GLU A 54 -8.64 -6.95 -2.14
CA GLU A 54 -9.43 -8.17 -1.96
C GLU A 54 -10.87 -7.98 -2.43
N GLU A 55 -11.48 -6.85 -2.09
CA GLU A 55 -12.82 -6.47 -2.57
C GLU A 55 -12.87 -6.26 -4.10
N MET A 56 -11.77 -5.80 -4.71
CA MET A 56 -11.72 -5.47 -6.14
C MET A 56 -11.31 -6.63 -7.03
N ALA A 57 -10.35 -7.43 -6.59
CA ALA A 57 -9.60 -8.37 -7.43
C ALA A 57 -9.55 -9.79 -6.83
N GLY A 58 -10.14 -9.99 -5.65
CA GLY A 58 -10.15 -11.24 -4.93
C GLY A 58 -8.89 -11.49 -4.09
N GLU A 59 -9.01 -12.44 -3.17
CA GLU A 59 -8.03 -12.75 -2.13
C GLU A 59 -6.64 -13.09 -2.70
N VAL A 60 -6.57 -13.83 -3.80
CA VAL A 60 -5.29 -14.27 -4.40
C VAL A 60 -4.44 -13.09 -4.83
N ILE A 61 -5.05 -12.09 -5.49
CA ILE A 61 -4.35 -10.90 -5.97
C ILE A 61 -3.99 -10.01 -4.77
N ALA A 62 -4.92 -9.84 -3.84
CA ALA A 62 -4.69 -9.05 -2.63
C ALA A 62 -3.52 -9.58 -1.79
N ASN A 63 -3.44 -10.88 -1.56
CA ASN A 63 -2.34 -11.50 -0.83
C ASN A 63 -0.99 -11.32 -1.53
N LYS A 64 -0.96 -11.37 -2.87
CA LYS A 64 0.27 -11.10 -3.63
C LYS A 64 0.73 -9.64 -3.48
N ILE A 65 -0.19 -8.69 -3.58
CA ILE A 65 0.09 -7.26 -3.38
C ILE A 65 0.59 -7.01 -1.96
N TYR A 66 -0.10 -7.56 -0.96
CA TYR A 66 0.29 -7.44 0.45
C TYR A 66 1.72 -7.95 0.70
N LYS A 67 2.08 -9.09 0.11
CA LYS A 67 3.43 -9.64 0.21
C LYS A 67 4.48 -8.70 -0.38
N MET A 68 4.25 -8.20 -1.60
CA MET A 68 5.18 -7.25 -2.24
C MET A 68 5.35 -5.96 -1.43
N ILE A 69 4.25 -5.41 -0.89
CA ILE A 69 4.30 -4.23 -0.04
C ILE A 69 5.05 -4.51 1.27
N SER A 70 4.84 -5.68 1.87
CA SER A 70 5.54 -6.08 3.10
C SER A 70 7.05 -6.19 2.88
N GLU A 71 7.48 -6.79 1.76
CA GLU A 71 8.89 -6.87 1.36
C GLU A 71 9.51 -5.48 1.18
N VAL A 72 8.78 -4.55 0.54
CA VAL A 72 9.21 -3.15 0.41
C VAL A 72 9.36 -2.47 1.77
N ILE A 73 8.44 -2.71 2.71
CA ILE A 73 8.53 -2.10 4.03
C ILE A 73 9.75 -2.65 4.76
N GLU A 74 10.01 -3.96 4.72
CA GLU A 74 11.15 -4.58 5.39
C GLU A 74 12.50 -4.16 4.81
N GLU A 75 12.60 -3.95 3.50
CA GLU A 75 13.84 -3.53 2.84
C GLU A 75 14.22 -2.07 3.16
N TYR A 76 13.24 -1.22 3.45
CA TYR A 76 13.43 0.23 3.63
C TYR A 76 13.09 0.75 5.04
N SER A 77 12.71 -0.13 5.98
CA SER A 77 12.41 0.20 7.39
C SER A 77 13.63 0.22 8.30
#